data_AF-A0A357D0D7-F1
#
_entry.id   AF-A0A357D0D7-F1
#
_cell.length_a   1.000
_cell.length_b   1.000
_cell.length_c   1.000
_cell.angle_alpha   90.00
_cell.angle_beta   90.00
_cell.angle_gamma   90.00
#
_symmetry.space_group_name_H-M   'P 1'
#
loop_
_entity.id
_entity.type
_entity.pdbx_description
1 polymer ?
#
loop_
_entity_poly.entity_id
_entity_poly.type
_entity_poly.pdbx_seq_one_letter_code
_entity_poly.pdbx_strand_id
1 'polypeptide(L)'
;RQHKRKGRESLDCAVALEELENLGVDAIISFDVHDPTIHNAIPNSSFENIFPTYSLLKNFINKEGDDIFKDNMTVISPDTGAMDRAIYYANVLGLDVGMF
;
A
#
# COMPACT_ATOMS: atom_id res chain seq x y z
N ARG A 1 -9.01 1.39 4.39
CA ARG A 1 -9.33 0.63 5.62
C ARG A 1 -10.81 0.19 5.70
N GLN A 2 -11.75 0.84 5.00
CA GLN A 2 -13.13 0.34 4.79
C GLN A 2 -13.37 -0.08 3.33
N HIS A 3 -12.49 -0.95 2.80
CA HIS A 3 -12.56 -1.42 1.41
C HIS A 3 -13.46 -2.65 1.23
N LYS A 4 -13.75 -3.38 2.31
CA LYS A 4 -14.51 -4.64 2.28
C LYS A 4 -15.38 -4.73 3.52
N ARG A 5 -16.66 -5.07 3.35
CA ARG A 5 -17.59 -5.30 4.47
C ARG A 5 -17.23 -6.57 5.24
N LYS A 6 -16.87 -6.41 6.52
CA LYS A 6 -16.75 -7.45 7.55
C LYS A 6 -17.95 -7.47 8.50
N GLY A 7 -18.90 -6.56 8.34
CA GLY A 7 -20.13 -6.46 9.14
C GLY A 7 -21.08 -5.40 8.57
N ARG A 8 -21.87 -4.75 9.43
CA ARG A 8 -22.69 -3.57 9.07
C ARG A 8 -21.84 -2.30 9.11
N GLU A 9 -20.90 -2.19 8.18
CA GLU A 9 -20.11 -0.98 7.97
C GLU A 9 -20.42 -0.31 6.63
N SER A 10 -20.22 0.99 6.59
CA SER A 10 -20.30 1.78 5.38
C SER A 10 -19.06 1.57 4.51
N LEU A 11 -19.23 1.70 3.20
CA LEU A 11 -18.15 1.66 2.20
C LEU A 11 -17.78 3.10 1.85
N ASP A 12 -17.41 3.89 2.86
CA ASP A 12 -17.25 5.35 2.74
C ASP A 12 -16.26 5.73 1.62
N CYS A 13 -15.23 4.91 1.41
CA CYS A 13 -14.27 5.13 0.34
C CYS A 13 -14.89 4.99 -1.05
N ALA A 14 -15.77 4.01 -1.27
CA ALA A 14 -16.43 3.84 -2.56
C ALA A 14 -17.41 4.99 -2.82
N VAL A 15 -18.20 5.36 -1.81
CA VAL A 15 -19.14 6.49 -1.88
C VAL A 15 -18.39 7.80 -2.19
N ALA A 16 -17.28 8.06 -1.51
CA ALA A 16 -16.47 9.25 -1.77
C ALA A 16 -15.91 9.28 -3.20
N LEU A 17 -15.51 8.14 -3.77
CA LEU A 17 -15.06 8.06 -5.16
C LEU A 17 -16.18 8.38 -6.14
N GLU A 18 -17.37 7.82 -5.92
CA GLU A 18 -18.57 8.10 -6.73
C GLU A 18 -18.96 9.59 -6.64
N GLU A 19 -18.87 10.22 -5.46
CA GLU A 19 -19.11 11.65 -5.30
C GLU A 19 -18.12 12.50 -6.09
N LEU A 20 -16.83 12.13 -6.09
CA LEU A 20 -15.81 12.83 -6.88
C LEU A 20 -16.06 12.69 -8.39
N GLU A 21 -16.42 11.50 -8.87
CA GLU A 21 -16.79 11.28 -10.27
C GLU A 21 -18.01 12.14 -10.65
N ASN A 22 -19.03 12.20 -9.79
CA ASN A 22 -20.23 13.03 -10.01
C ASN A 22 -19.96 14.54 -9.99
N LEU A 23 -18.90 14.98 -9.29
CA LEU A 23 -18.43 16.37 -9.31
C LEU A 23 -17.62 16.71 -10.57
N GLY A 24 -17.39 15.74 -11.46
CA GLY A 24 -16.69 15.92 -12.72
C GLY A 24 -15.17 15.76 -12.61
N VAL A 25 -14.68 15.00 -11.62
CA VAL A 25 -13.26 14.64 -11.55
C VAL A 25 -12.94 13.58 -12.60
N ASP A 26 -12.10 13.92 -13.58
CA ASP A 26 -11.74 13.01 -14.70
C ASP A 26 -10.69 11.94 -14.32
N ALA A 27 -9.84 12.25 -13.34
CA ALA A 27 -8.74 11.39 -12.94
C ALA A 27 -8.39 11.51 -11.46
N ILE A 28 -8.08 10.38 -10.84
CA ILE A 28 -7.64 10.27 -9.45
C ILE A 28 -6.23 9.68 -9.44
N ILE A 29 -5.31 10.42 -8.83
CA ILE A 29 -3.93 9.96 -8.60
C ILE A 29 -3.77 9.76 -7.09
N SER A 30 -3.36 8.57 -6.69
CA SER A 30 -3.19 8.17 -5.30
C SER A 30 -1.85 7.50 -5.07
N PHE A 31 -1.51 7.29 -3.79
CA PHE A 31 -0.27 6.67 -3.35
C PHE A 31 -0.55 5.55 -2.35
N ASP A 32 -0.01 4.36 -2.63
CA ASP A 32 -0.11 3.15 -1.77
C ASP A 32 -1.52 2.91 -1.22
N VAL A 33 -2.52 2.92 -2.11
CA VAL A 33 -3.91 2.63 -1.73
C VAL A 33 -3.98 1.26 -1.06
N HIS A 34 -4.62 1.24 0.10
CA HIS A 34 -4.69 0.06 0.97
C HIS A 34 -5.34 -1.18 0.31
N ASP A 35 -6.33 -0.98 -0.54
CA ASP A 35 -6.87 -2.02 -1.42
C ASP A 35 -7.14 -1.42 -2.80
N PRO A 36 -6.38 -1.79 -3.84
CA PRO A 36 -6.56 -1.26 -5.20
C PRO A 36 -7.94 -1.56 -5.81
N THR A 37 -8.67 -2.56 -5.29
CA THR A 37 -9.99 -2.94 -5.83
C THR A 37 -11.06 -1.88 -5.60
N ILE A 38 -10.79 -0.83 -4.80
CA ILE A 38 -11.70 0.31 -4.64
C ILE A 38 -11.95 1.05 -5.96
N HIS A 39 -11.05 0.94 -6.95
CA HIS A 39 -11.25 1.51 -8.28
C HIS A 39 -12.52 1.00 -8.98
N ASN A 40 -13.00 -0.20 -8.64
CA ASN A 40 -14.24 -0.74 -9.17
C ASN A 40 -15.49 0.10 -8.87
N ALA A 41 -15.42 1.03 -7.90
CA ALA A 41 -16.50 1.98 -7.61
C ALA A 41 -16.69 3.03 -8.71
N ILE A 42 -15.64 3.33 -9.50
CA ILE A 42 -15.62 4.37 -10.53
C ILE A 42 -14.98 3.85 -11.84
N PRO A 43 -15.59 2.85 -12.48
CA PRO A 43 -14.97 2.10 -13.59
C PRO A 43 -14.73 2.94 -14.86
N ASN A 44 -15.42 4.08 -14.99
CA ASN A 44 -15.30 4.97 -16.14
C ASN A 44 -14.29 6.11 -15.93
N SER A 45 -13.77 6.25 -14.71
CA SER A 45 -12.80 7.28 -14.34
C SER A 45 -11.37 6.73 -14.33
N SER A 46 -10.41 7.59 -14.66
CA SER A 46 -8.99 7.24 -14.56
C SER A 46 -8.58 7.14 -13.09
N PHE A 47 -7.93 6.04 -12.71
CA PHE A 47 -7.41 5.84 -11.36
C PHE A 47 -5.99 5.32 -11.43
N GLU A 48 -5.05 6.13 -10.96
CA GLU A 48 -3.64 5.79 -10.88
C GLU A 48 -3.23 5.62 -9.41
N ASN A 49 -2.68 4.45 -9.08
CA ASN A 49 -2.13 4.17 -7.76
C ASN A 49 -0.63 3.98 -7.84
N ILE A 50 0.11 4.97 -7.36
CA ILE A 50 1.57 5.00 -7.39
C ILE A 50 2.10 4.32 -6.12
N PHE A 51 2.97 3.32 -6.27
CA PHE A 51 3.63 2.67 -5.15
C PHE A 51 4.98 3.33 -4.84
N PRO A 52 5.15 3.94 -3.64
CA PRO A 52 6.39 4.63 -3.27
C PRO A 52 7.52 3.69 -2.85
N THR A 53 7.32 2.37 -3.00
CA THR A 53 8.22 1.29 -2.57
C THR A 53 9.68 1.52 -2.95
N TYR A 54 9.96 1.86 -4.22
CA TYR A 54 11.33 2.09 -4.67
C TYR A 54 11.96 3.30 -3.96
N SER A 55 11.24 4.42 -3.91
CA SER A 55 11.71 5.65 -3.26
C SER A 55 11.92 5.44 -1.76
N LEU A 56 11.06 4.66 -1.12
CA LEU A 56 11.18 4.28 0.29
C LEU A 56 12.45 3.47 0.53
N LEU A 57 12.65 2.37 -0.22
CA LEU A 57 13.82 1.50 -0.06
C LEU A 57 15.12 2.22 -0.41
N LYS A 58 15.13 3.01 -1.49
CA LYS A 58 16.29 3.83 -1.86
C LYS A 58 16.67 4.80 -0.74
N ASN A 59 15.69 5.50 -0.17
CA ASN A 59 15.96 6.43 0.92
C ASN A 59 16.38 5.71 2.20
N PHE A 60 15.83 4.52 2.47
CA PHE A 60 16.23 3.68 3.59
C PHE A 60 17.69 3.25 3.47
N ILE A 61 18.07 2.66 2.32
CA ILE A 61 19.46 2.26 2.05
C ILE A 61 20.38 3.48 2.08
N ASN A 62 20.01 4.63 1.52
CA ASN A 62 20.87 5.81 1.56
C ASN A 62 21.12 6.35 3.00
N LYS A 63 20.24 6.05 3.95
CA LYS A 63 20.35 6.51 5.34
C LYS A 63 21.00 5.50 6.27
N GLU A 64 20.77 4.21 6.02
CA GLU A 64 21.18 3.11 6.91
C GLU A 64 22.22 2.15 6.26
N GLY A 65 22.56 2.34 4.98
CA GLY A 65 22.97 1.29 4.04
C GLY A 65 24.35 0.67 4.12
N ASP A 66 25.17 1.04 5.10
CA ASP A 66 26.46 0.36 5.28
C ASP A 66 26.33 -0.89 6.19
N ASP A 67 25.32 -0.92 7.06
CA ASP A 67 25.12 -1.96 8.07
C ASP A 67 23.81 -2.73 7.85
N ILE A 68 23.33 -2.92 6.61
CA ILE A 68 22.13 -3.74 6.36
C ILE A 68 22.55 -5.15 5.93
N PHE A 69 22.48 -6.12 6.84
CA PHE A 69 22.70 -7.54 6.52
C PHE A 69 21.86 -8.45 7.43
N LYS A 70 21.77 -9.74 7.07
CA LYS A 70 20.85 -10.69 7.73
C LYS A 70 21.03 -10.80 9.24
N ASP A 71 22.27 -10.72 9.71
CA ASP A 71 22.60 -10.98 11.11
C ASP A 71 22.28 -9.81 12.05
N ASN A 72 21.96 -8.61 11.52
CA ASN A 72 21.70 -7.43 12.34
C ASN A 72 20.34 -6.76 12.06
N MET A 73 19.56 -7.28 11.11
CA MET A 73 18.26 -6.70 10.75
C MET A 73 17.25 -7.77 10.30
N THR A 74 15.97 -7.52 10.59
CA THR A 74 14.85 -8.37 10.16
C THR A 74 13.67 -7.47 9.80
N VAL A 75 12.95 -7.81 8.73
CA VAL A 75 11.73 -7.09 8.36
C VAL A 75 10.54 -7.74 9.07
N ILE A 76 9.78 -6.98 9.84
CA ILE A 76 8.62 -7.51 10.58
C ILE A 76 7.33 -6.98 9.97
N SER A 77 6.41 -7.89 9.63
CA SER A 77 5.04 -7.54 9.30
C SER A 77 4.24 -7.29 10.58
N PRO A 78 3.54 -6.15 10.72
CA PRO A 78 2.73 -5.84 11.91
C PRO A 78 1.43 -6.66 11.98
N ASP A 79 0.96 -7.17 10.85
CA ASP A 79 -0.24 -8.00 10.73
C ASP A 79 -0.17 -8.86 9.47
N THR A 80 -1.19 -9.70 9.25
CA THR A 80 -1.27 -10.55 8.05
C THR A 80 -1.57 -9.77 6.77
N GLY A 81 -2.22 -8.61 6.85
CA GLY A 81 -2.56 -7.78 5.70
C GLY A 81 -1.37 -7.00 5.13
N ALA A 82 -0.32 -6.81 5.91
CA ALA A 82 0.93 -6.17 5.48
C ALA A 82 2.02 -7.16 5.04
N MET A 83 1.75 -8.47 5.10
CA MET A 83 2.77 -9.50 4.92
C MET A 83 3.42 -9.46 3.53
N ASP A 84 2.63 -9.26 2.46
CA ASP A 84 3.17 -9.19 1.10
C ASP A 84 4.17 -8.03 0.94
N ARG A 85 3.90 -6.89 1.58
CA ARG A 85 4.82 -5.74 1.59
C ARG A 85 6.09 -6.05 2.39
N ALA A 86 5.96 -6.69 3.54
CA ALA A 86 7.10 -7.10 4.36
C ALA A 86 8.02 -8.09 3.63
N ILE A 87 7.42 -9.11 2.98
CA ILE A 87 8.15 -10.08 2.15
C ILE A 87 8.89 -9.37 1.01
N TYR A 88 8.22 -8.44 0.32
CA TYR A 88 8.85 -7.69 -0.76
C TYR A 88 10.07 -6.91 -0.27
N TYR A 89 9.97 -6.19 0.86
CA TYR A 89 11.10 -5.44 1.41
C TYR A 89 12.24 -6.35 1.85
N ALA A 90 11.94 -7.45 2.55
CA ALA A 90 12.94 -8.45 2.96
C ALA A 90 13.70 -9.01 1.76
N ASN A 91 13.00 -9.36 0.68
CA ASN A 91 13.62 -9.90 -0.53
C ASN A 91 14.54 -8.88 -1.21
N VAL A 92 14.13 -7.62 -1.32
CA VAL A 92 14.96 -6.57 -1.94
C VAL A 92 16.20 -6.28 -1.09
N LEU A 93 16.07 -6.31 0.24
CA LEU A 93 17.16 -6.04 1.18
C LEU A 93 18.01 -7.29 1.48
N GLY A 94 17.60 -8.47 1.02
CA GLY A 94 18.28 -9.74 1.32
C GLY A 94 18.20 -10.14 2.79
N LEU A 95 17.10 -9.84 3.47
CA LEU A 95 16.88 -10.08 4.91
C LEU A 95 15.83 -11.18 5.16
N ASP A 96 15.76 -11.63 6.40
CA ASP A 96 14.68 -12.49 6.86
C ASP A 96 13.42 -11.67 7.17
N VAL A 97 12.26 -12.34 7.10
CA VAL A 97 10.95 -11.75 7.36
C VAL A 97 10.27 -12.45 8.54
N GLY A 98 9.72 -11.67 9.45
CA GLY A 98 8.92 -12.13 10.58
C GLY A 98 7.53 -11.50 10.60
N MET A 99 6.70 -11.96 11.54
CA MET A 99 5.39 -11.40 11.83
C MET A 99 5.31 -11.15 13.34
N PHE A 100 4.68 -10.04 13.74
CA PHE A 100 4.43 -9.71 15.14
C PHE A 100 3.28 -10.54 15.73
#